data_AF-A0A2D3VTR4-F1
#
_entry.id   AF-A0A2D3VTR4-F1
#
_cell.length_a   1.000
_cell.length_b   1.000
_cell.length_c   1.000
_cell.angle_alpha   90.00
_cell.angle_beta   90.00
_cell.angle_gamma   90.00
#
_symmetry.space_group_name_H-M   'P 1'
#
loop_
_entity.id
_entity.type
_entity.pdbx_description
1 polymer ?
#
loop_
_entity_poly.entity_id
_entity_poly.type
_entity_poly.pdbx_seq_one_letter_code
_entity_poly.pdbx_strand_id
1 'polypeptide(L)'
;MNLFLELESAYIAIGIFFLIITAIVTTRSTLPKQSFKYGMIGVFSIFAGMIAAHYYTTIVRMDGVKTIFNEGGTIICENKMHKTISKSVLISKELEWRLEGELLVSDNHVRDFHTSRCVDYRPIAPK
;
A
#
# COMPACT_ATOMS: atom_id res chain seq x y z
N MET A 1 0.72 8.10 12.33
CA MET A 1 1.60 8.82 11.38
C MET A 1 2.62 7.89 10.74
N ASN A 2 3.32 7.06 11.52
CA ASN A 2 4.37 6.17 11.00
C ASN A 2 3.87 5.22 9.91
N LEU A 3 2.72 4.57 10.13
CA LEU A 3 2.13 3.65 9.13
C LEU A 3 1.73 4.35 7.81
N PHE A 4 1.21 5.58 7.89
CA PHE A 4 0.89 6.36 6.69
C PHE A 4 2.14 6.67 5.86
N LEU A 5 3.21 7.14 6.51
CA LEU A 5 4.46 7.43 5.82
C LEU A 5 5.15 6.15 5.32
N GLU A 6 5.04 5.05 6.06
CA GLU A 6 5.56 3.75 5.62
C GLU A 6 4.88 3.26 4.34
N LEU A 7 3.55 3.39 4.24
CA LEU A 7 2.78 2.93 3.09
C LEU A 7 2.84 3.89 1.90
N GLU A 8 2.79 5.20 2.14
CA GLU A 8 2.57 6.20 1.09
C GLU A 8 3.80 7.05 0.73
N SER A 9 4.95 6.88 1.42
CA SER A 9 6.17 7.68 1.17
C SER A 9 6.57 7.74 -0.31
N ALA A 10 6.46 6.64 -1.03
CA ALA A 10 6.73 6.59 -2.47
C ALA A 10 5.78 7.48 -3.28
N TYR A 11 4.48 7.43 -2.99
CA TYR A 11 3.49 8.26 -3.67
C TYR A 11 3.60 9.75 -3.30
N ILE A 12 3.98 10.06 -2.07
CA ILE A 12 4.30 11.43 -1.63
C ILE A 12 5.49 11.97 -2.43
N ALA A 13 6.58 11.20 -2.57
CA ALA A 13 7.73 11.60 -3.36
C ALA A 13 7.37 11.85 -4.84
N ILE A 14 6.56 10.97 -5.43
CA ILE A 14 6.04 11.15 -6.80
C ILE A 14 5.19 12.43 -6.90
N GLY A 15 4.28 12.66 -5.96
CA GLY A 15 3.44 13.85 -5.94
C GLY A 15 4.26 15.15 -5.85
N ILE A 16 5.29 15.18 -5.00
CA ILE A 16 6.22 16.31 -4.88
C ILE A 16 6.95 16.55 -6.20
N PHE A 17 7.44 15.49 -6.85
CA PHE A 17 8.10 15.61 -8.16
C PHE A 17 7.17 16.27 -9.19
N PHE A 18 5.92 15.84 -9.30
CA PHE A 18 4.95 16.45 -10.22
C PHE A 18 4.61 17.90 -9.86
N LEU A 19 4.56 18.25 -8.58
CA LEU A 19 4.37 19.64 -8.15
C LEU A 19 5.55 20.53 -8.56
N ILE A 20 6.79 20.03 -8.44
CA ILE A 20 7.99 20.76 -8.90
C ILE A 20 7.93 20.99 -10.42
N ILE A 21 7.64 19.94 -11.19
CA ILE A 21 7.50 20.06 -12.65
C ILE A 21 6.38 21.04 -13.02
N THR A 22 5.26 20.98 -12.31
CA THR A 22 4.12 21.88 -12.50
C THR A 22 4.52 23.33 -12.22
N ALA A 23 5.26 23.59 -11.14
CA ALA A 23 5.80 24.92 -10.84
C ALA A 23 6.66 25.44 -12.00
N ILE A 24 7.64 24.66 -12.46
CA ILE A 24 8.56 25.04 -13.55
C ILE A 24 7.81 25.32 -14.85
N VAL A 25 6.86 24.45 -15.21
CA VAL A 25 6.10 24.58 -16.46
C VAL A 25 5.19 25.80 -16.38
N THR A 26 4.44 25.97 -15.28
CA THR A 26 3.43 27.01 -15.14
C THR A 26 3.97 28.43 -14.95
N THR A 27 5.25 28.58 -14.58
CA THR A 27 5.93 29.88 -14.52
C THR A 27 6.51 30.36 -15.86
N ARG A 28 6.39 29.57 -16.94
CA ARG A 28 6.90 29.97 -18.26
C ARG A 28 6.12 31.17 -18.81
N SER A 29 6.84 32.07 -19.49
CA SER A 29 6.28 33.29 -20.10
C SER A 29 5.22 33.05 -21.17
N THR A 30 5.15 31.84 -21.71
CA THR A 30 4.16 31.41 -22.73
C THR A 30 2.79 31.09 -22.13
N LEU A 31 2.65 31.03 -20.80
CA LEU A 31 1.42 30.65 -20.12
C LEU A 31 0.67 31.85 -19.51
N PRO A 32 -0.67 31.78 -19.41
CA PRO A 32 -1.46 32.77 -18.71
C PRO A 32 -0.99 33.02 -17.27
N LYS A 33 -1.11 34.27 -16.79
CA LYS A 33 -0.65 34.68 -15.44
C LYS A 33 -1.26 33.84 -14.30
N GLN A 34 -2.46 33.29 -14.50
CA GLN A 34 -3.16 32.50 -13.49
C GLN A 34 -2.83 30.99 -13.55
N SER A 35 -2.07 30.53 -14.55
CA SER A 35 -1.77 29.10 -14.76
C SER A 35 -1.02 28.48 -13.58
N PHE A 36 -0.15 29.23 -12.90
CA PHE A 36 0.53 28.73 -11.70
C PHE A 36 -0.45 28.36 -10.59
N LYS A 37 -1.37 29.27 -10.24
CA LYS A 37 -2.35 29.05 -9.17
C LYS A 37 -3.22 27.83 -9.46
N TYR A 38 -3.81 27.77 -10.67
CA TYR A 38 -4.72 26.69 -11.03
C TYR A 38 -4.00 25.36 -11.22
N GLY A 39 -2.80 25.37 -11.82
CA GLY A 39 -1.99 24.17 -12.00
C GLY A 39 -1.55 23.56 -10.68
N MET A 40 -1.00 24.38 -9.77
CA MET A 40 -0.55 23.91 -8.45
C MET A 40 -1.71 23.38 -7.60
N ILE A 41 -2.84 24.09 -7.54
CA ILE A 41 -4.02 23.63 -6.78
C ILE A 41 -4.59 22.35 -7.40
N GLY A 42 -4.70 22.27 -8.73
CA GLY A 42 -5.24 21.10 -9.41
C GLY A 42 -4.39 19.85 -9.19
N VAL A 43 -3.08 19.94 -9.43
CA VAL A 43 -2.15 18.82 -9.26
C VAL A 43 -2.08 18.38 -7.80
N PHE A 44 -1.99 19.33 -6.86
CA PHE A 44 -2.01 19.03 -5.43
C PHE A 44 -3.29 18.29 -5.04
N SER A 45 -4.46 18.77 -5.47
CA SER A 45 -5.75 18.19 -5.11
C SER A 45 -5.91 16.76 -5.64
N ILE A 46 -5.47 16.51 -6.87
CA ILE A 46 -5.50 15.17 -7.47
C ILE A 46 -4.61 14.20 -6.68
N PHE A 47 -3.35 14.55 -6.44
CA PHE A 47 -2.44 13.67 -5.71
C PHE A 47 -2.88 13.47 -4.26
N ALA A 48 -3.33 14.52 -3.58
CA ALA A 48 -3.87 14.41 -2.22
C ALA A 48 -5.07 13.45 -2.17
N GLY A 49 -6.02 13.58 -3.11
CA GLY A 49 -7.17 12.69 -3.20
C GLY A 49 -6.80 11.24 -3.49
N MET A 50 -5.89 11.02 -4.45
CA MET A 50 -5.44 9.67 -4.80
C MET A 50 -4.68 8.99 -3.66
N ILE A 51 -3.77 9.70 -2.98
CA ILE A 51 -3.03 9.18 -1.83
C ILE A 51 -3.99 8.86 -0.68
N ALA A 52 -4.95 9.74 -0.40
CA ALA A 52 -5.95 9.48 0.64
C ALA A 52 -6.80 8.24 0.34
N ALA A 53 -7.28 8.09 -0.90
CA ALA A 53 -8.05 6.93 -1.32
C ALA A 53 -7.21 5.63 -1.28
N HIS A 54 -5.97 5.68 -1.76
CA HIS A 54 -5.06 4.54 -1.72
C HIS A 54 -4.76 4.10 -0.28
N TYR A 55 -4.47 5.04 0.61
CA TYR A 55 -4.22 4.74 2.02
C TYR A 55 -5.46 4.12 2.69
N TYR A 56 -6.64 4.71 2.48
CA TYR A 56 -7.89 4.20 3.03
C TYR A 56 -8.16 2.76 2.60
N THR A 57 -8.10 2.47 1.30
CA THR A 57 -8.32 1.11 0.78
C THR A 57 -7.28 0.13 1.29
N THR A 58 -6.04 0.57 1.49
CA THR A 58 -4.97 -0.25 2.06
C THR A 58 -5.23 -0.60 3.51
N ILE A 59 -5.63 0.36 4.34
CA ILE A 59 -5.94 0.11 5.76
C ILE A 59 -7.16 -0.80 5.91
N VAL A 60 -8.22 -0.57 5.16
CA VAL A 60 -9.42 -1.44 5.19
C VAL A 60 -9.06 -2.88 4.85
N ARG A 61 -8.22 -3.10 3.83
CA ARG A 61 -7.74 -4.43 3.49
C ARG A 61 -6.88 -5.05 4.59
N MET A 62 -5.95 -4.28 5.16
CA MET A 62 -5.09 -4.76 6.25
C MET A 62 -5.91 -5.17 7.47
N ASP A 63 -6.93 -4.39 7.82
CA ASP A 63 -7.80 -4.67 8.96
C ASP A 63 -8.63 -5.94 8.73
N GLY A 64 -9.12 -6.14 7.49
CA GLY A 64 -9.76 -7.39 7.09
C GLY A 64 -8.82 -8.61 7.21
N VAL A 65 -7.57 -8.49 6.75
CA VAL A 65 -6.54 -9.54 6.89
C VAL A 65 -6.30 -9.87 8.36
N LYS A 66 -6.13 -8.86 9.21
CA LYS A 66 -5.92 -9.07 10.65
C LYS A 66 -7.10 -9.75 11.32
N THR A 67 -8.32 -9.36 10.94
CA THR A 67 -9.55 -9.95 11.47
C THR A 67 -9.62 -11.43 11.12
N ILE A 68 -9.45 -11.79 9.84
CA ILE A 68 -9.45 -13.18 9.37
C ILE A 68 -8.38 -13.99 10.11
N PHE A 69 -7.16 -13.47 10.20
CA PHE A 69 -6.07 -14.15 10.89
C PHE A 69 -6.36 -14.36 12.39
N ASN A 70 -6.94 -13.36 13.05
CA ASN A 70 -7.26 -13.43 14.46
C ASN A 70 -8.39 -14.43 14.76
N GLU A 71 -9.35 -14.56 13.86
CA GLU A 71 -10.43 -15.56 13.90
C GLU A 71 -9.94 -17.00 13.61
N GLY A 72 -8.64 -17.17 13.30
CA GLY A 72 -8.06 -18.48 12.98
C GLY A 72 -8.12 -18.84 11.50
N GLY A 73 -8.59 -17.92 10.64
CA GLY A 73 -8.60 -18.09 9.21
C GLY A 73 -7.21 -18.11 8.59
N THR A 74 -7.14 -18.59 7.36
CA THR A 74 -5.93 -18.56 6.53
C THR A 74 -5.92 -17.32 5.67
N ILE A 75 -4.77 -16.67 5.55
CA ILE A 75 -4.54 -15.53 4.65
C ILE A 75 -3.41 -15.86 3.68
N ILE A 76 -3.39 -15.16 2.55
CA ILE A 76 -2.32 -15.28 1.56
C ILE A 76 -1.47 -14.02 1.58
N CYS A 77 -0.15 -14.16 1.70
CA CYS A 77 0.80 -13.05 1.63
C CYS A 77 1.78 -13.21 0.47
N GLU A 78 2.11 -12.11 -0.22
CA GLU A 78 3.06 -12.12 -1.35
C GLU A 78 4.51 -12.36 -0.86
N ASN A 79 5.19 -13.36 -1.43
CA ASN A 79 6.61 -13.63 -1.16
C ASN A 79 7.50 -13.12 -2.30
N LYS A 80 8.28 -12.07 -2.03
CA LYS A 80 9.15 -11.41 -3.02
C LYS A 80 10.56 -12.01 -3.13
N MET A 81 10.91 -13.04 -2.35
CA MET A 81 12.27 -13.61 -2.35
C MET A 81 12.57 -14.41 -3.63
N HIS A 82 11.59 -15.13 -4.17
CA HIS A 82 11.76 -15.94 -5.37
C HIS A 82 10.75 -15.53 -6.45
N LYS A 83 11.25 -14.94 -7.55
CA LYS A 83 10.42 -14.57 -8.71
C LYS A 83 9.79 -15.77 -9.44
N THR A 84 10.13 -17.01 -9.07
CA THR A 84 9.96 -18.17 -9.95
C THR A 84 9.08 -19.32 -9.45
N ILE A 85 8.86 -19.59 -8.15
CA ILE A 85 8.24 -20.89 -7.75
C ILE A 85 7.09 -20.82 -6.72
N SER A 86 6.99 -19.80 -5.87
CA SER A 86 5.77 -19.56 -5.09
C SER A 86 5.62 -18.08 -4.75
N LYS A 87 4.81 -17.36 -5.54
CA LYS A 87 4.58 -15.91 -5.37
C LYS A 87 3.85 -15.57 -4.06
N SER A 88 3.32 -16.58 -3.38
CA SER A 88 2.45 -16.39 -2.23
C SER A 88 2.62 -17.49 -1.18
N VAL A 89 2.55 -17.12 0.09
CA VAL A 89 2.64 -18.02 1.26
C VAL A 89 1.31 -18.01 1.99
N LEU A 90 0.85 -19.19 2.39
CA LEU A 90 -0.30 -19.35 3.27
C LEU A 90 0.13 -19.10 4.69
N ILE A 91 -0.56 -18.19 5.38
CA ILE A 91 -0.27 -17.79 6.75
C ILE A 91 -1.53 -18.03 7.59
N SER A 92 -1.38 -18.77 8.68
CA SER A 92 -2.44 -19.05 9.64
C SER A 92 -1.84 -19.32 11.02
N LYS A 93 -2.65 -19.23 12.07
CA LYS A 93 -2.24 -19.59 13.44
C LYS A 93 -1.86 -21.07 13.57
N GLU A 94 -2.49 -21.94 12.79
CA GLU A 94 -2.18 -23.38 12.74
C GLU A 94 -0.76 -23.64 12.22
N LEU A 95 -0.24 -22.74 11.38
CA LEU A 95 1.13 -22.78 10.85
C LEU A 95 2.13 -22.00 11.73
N GLU A 96 1.78 -21.77 13.00
CA GLU A 96 2.63 -21.12 14.01
C GLU A 96 3.03 -19.68 13.66
N TRP A 97 2.18 -18.97 12.92
CA TRP A 97 2.32 -17.52 12.72
C TRP A 97 1.68 -16.74 13.87
N ARG A 98 2.23 -15.56 14.14
CA ARG A 98 1.74 -14.59 15.13
C ARG A 98 1.63 -13.21 14.50
N LEU A 99 0.66 -12.42 14.95
CA LEU A 99 0.47 -11.04 14.51
C LEU A 99 1.10 -10.10 15.54
N GLU A 100 2.12 -9.35 15.13
CA GLU A 100 2.83 -8.35 15.93
C GLU A 100 2.71 -6.98 15.26
N GLY A 101 1.71 -6.19 15.69
CA GLY A 101 1.41 -4.90 15.10
C GLY A 101 0.90 -5.01 13.66
N GLU A 102 1.76 -4.70 12.69
CA GLU A 102 1.49 -4.80 11.24
C GLU A 102 2.23 -5.97 10.58
N LEU A 103 2.96 -6.76 11.35
CA LEU A 103 3.79 -7.87 10.87
C LEU A 103 3.19 -9.20 11.28
N LEU A 104 3.27 -10.16 10.36
CA LEU A 104 3.04 -11.58 10.61
C LEU A 104 4.42 -12.21 10.74
N VAL A 105 4.69 -12.77 11.92
CA VAL A 105 5.99 -13.30 12.35
C VAL A 105 5.86 -14.79 12.62
N SER A 106 6.87 -15.58 12.28
CA SER A 106 6.93 -17.01 12.59
C SER A 106 8.38 -17.41 12.84
N ASP A 107 8.62 -18.17 13.91
CA ASP A 107 9.96 -18.66 14.24
C ASP A 107 10.47 -19.70 13.21
N ASN A 108 9.54 -20.28 12.45
CA ASN A 108 9.81 -21.29 11.42
C ASN A 108 10.10 -20.68 10.03
N HIS A 109 10.00 -19.36 9.89
CA HIS A 109 10.21 -18.67 8.63
C HIS A 109 11.32 -17.63 8.74
N VAL A 110 12.12 -17.51 7.68
CA VAL A 110 13.26 -16.59 7.65
C VAL A 110 12.83 -15.11 7.63
N ARG A 111 11.57 -14.82 7.29
CA ARG A 111 11.11 -13.44 7.07
C ARG A 111 9.66 -13.23 7.50
N ASP A 112 9.44 -12.06 8.09
CA ASP A 112 8.14 -11.55 8.46
C ASP A 112 7.40 -10.95 7.25
N PHE A 113 6.07 -10.99 7.31
CA PHE A 113 5.20 -10.46 6.26
C PHE A 113 4.40 -9.27 6.78
N HIS A 114 4.54 -8.12 6.12
CA HIS A 114 3.70 -6.97 6.42
C HIS A 114 2.25 -7.21 5.93
N THR A 115 1.25 -6.96 6.76
CA THR A 115 -0.18 -7.22 6.47
C THR A 115 -0.67 -6.50 5.21
N SER A 116 -0.08 -5.36 4.85
CA SER A 116 -0.33 -4.65 3.58
C SER A 116 0.04 -5.46 2.33
N ARG A 117 0.75 -6.59 2.46
CA ARG A 117 1.10 -7.50 1.37
C ARG A 117 0.23 -8.76 1.33
N CYS A 118 -0.80 -8.80 2.17
CA CYS A 118 -1.66 -9.95 2.32
C CYS A 118 -3.08 -9.67 1.83
N VAL A 119 -3.80 -10.76 1.57
CA VAL A 119 -5.19 -10.77 1.13
C VAL A 119 -5.93 -11.95 1.77
N ASP A 120 -7.25 -11.87 1.78
CA ASP A 120 -8.15 -12.95 2.19
C ASP A 120 -7.93 -14.21 1.31
N TYR A 121 -7.87 -15.38 1.95
CA TYR A 121 -7.90 -16.66 1.26
C TYR A 121 -9.34 -17.09 1.03
N ARG A 122 -9.86 -16.83 -0.17
CA ARG A 122 -11.11 -17.44 -0.63
C ARG A 122 -10.79 -18.65 -1.50
N PRO A 123 -11.00 -19.90 -1.03
CA PRO A 123 -10.89 -21.04 -1.92
C PRO A 123 -11.92 -20.86 -3.04
N ILE A 124 -11.44 -20.76 -4.28
CA ILE A 124 -12.31 -20.74 -5.44
C ILE A 124 -12.92 -22.14 -5.52
N ALA A 125 -14.23 -22.25 -5.28
CA ALA A 125 -14.94 -23.50 -5.52
C ALA A 125 -14.64 -23.96 -6.95
N PRO A 126 -14.22 -25.21 -7.18
CA PRO A 126 -14.01 -25.71 -8.54
C PRO A 126 -15.32 -25.54 -9.32
N LYS A 127 -15.24 -24.92 -10.49
CA LYS A 127 -16.36 -24.82 -11.44
C LYS A 127 -16.74 -26.19 -11.96
#